data_AF-A0A7S2VGP5-F1
#
_entry.id   AF-A0A7S2VGP5-F1
#
_cell.length_a   1.000
_cell.length_b   1.000
_cell.length_c   1.000
_cell.angle_alpha   90.00
_cell.angle_beta   90.00
_cell.angle_gamma   90.00
#
_symmetry.space_group_name_H-M   'P 1'
#
loop_
_entity.id
_entity.type
_entity.pdbx_description
1 polymer ?
#
loop_
_entity_poly.entity_id
_entity_poly.type
_entity_poly.pdbx_seq_one_letter_code
_entity_poly.pdbx_strand_id
1 'polypeptide(L)'
;FWKKDKFQLVSEQRIEYKVGNQVCLLATLRHLVTRQCILVVVTHLKAQQNEVNEKIRIAQVQELLHHIQQQQFAIAKRTIQQQKRSRALGEGSENEEAPFPPVIIAGDFNA
;
A
#
# COMPACT_ATOMS: atom_id res chain seq x y z
N PHE A 1 10.95 -8.11 -2.86
CA PHE A 1 12.13 -8.22 -1.98
C PHE A 1 12.45 -6.86 -1.37
N TRP A 2 12.95 -6.81 -0.14
CA TRP A 2 13.40 -5.58 0.53
C TRP A 2 14.64 -5.84 1.39
N LYS A 3 15.36 -4.78 1.74
CA LYS A 3 16.52 -4.84 2.66
C LYS A 3 16.04 -5.05 4.10
N LYS A 4 16.17 -6.28 4.62
CA LYS A 4 15.65 -6.67 5.95
C LYS A 4 16.33 -5.94 7.12
N ASP A 5 17.55 -5.46 6.92
CA ASP A 5 18.32 -4.61 7.86
C ASP A 5 17.84 -3.16 7.88
N LYS A 6 17.01 -2.75 6.92
CA LYS A 6 16.43 -1.40 6.83
C LYS A 6 14.93 -1.38 7.06
N PHE A 7 14.23 -2.43 6.63
CA PHE A 7 12.76 -2.50 6.64
C PHE A 7 12.25 -3.80 7.25
N GLN A 8 11.20 -3.65 8.06
CA GLN A 8 10.40 -4.74 8.59
C GLN A 8 9.10 -4.87 7.82
N LEU A 9 8.70 -6.09 7.46
CA LEU A 9 7.36 -6.35 6.94
C LEU A 9 6.33 -6.23 8.07
N VAL A 10 5.33 -5.37 7.90
CA VAL A 10 4.22 -5.19 8.84
C VAL A 10 3.01 -6.02 8.43
N SER A 11 2.70 -6.01 7.13
CA SER A 11 1.60 -6.79 6.57
C SER A 11 1.83 -7.03 5.09
N GLU A 12 1.26 -8.12 4.58
CA GLU A 12 1.23 -8.44 3.16
C GLU A 12 -0.19 -8.89 2.79
N GLN A 13 -0.64 -8.52 1.59
CA GLN A 13 -1.90 -8.96 1.00
C GLN A 13 -1.67 -9.31 -0.46
N ARG A 14 -2.21 -10.46 -0.87
CA ARG A 14 -2.36 -10.83 -2.28
C ARG A 14 -3.82 -10.69 -2.67
N ILE A 15 -4.08 -9.91 -3.71
CA ILE A 15 -5.43 -9.59 -4.17
C ILE A 15 -5.55 -10.05 -5.61
N GLU A 16 -6.60 -10.81 -5.89
CA GLU A 16 -6.97 -11.19 -7.25
C GLU A 16 -7.93 -10.14 -7.80
N TYR A 17 -7.69 -9.67 -9.01
CA TYR A 17 -8.59 -8.72 -9.65
C TYR A 17 -9.93 -9.40 -9.97
N LYS A 18 -11.02 -8.64 -9.90
CA LYS A 18 -12.36 -9.15 -10.26
C LYS A 18 -12.49 -9.50 -11.73
N VAL A 19 -11.68 -8.85 -12.57
CA VAL A 19 -11.64 -9.07 -14.02
C VAL A 19 -10.25 -9.50 -14.47
N GLY A 20 -10.20 -10.54 -15.29
CA GLY A 20 -8.96 -11.22 -15.66
C GLY A 20 -8.50 -12.23 -14.61
N ASN A 21 -7.24 -12.66 -14.72
CA ASN A 21 -6.60 -13.63 -13.82
C ASN A 21 -5.29 -13.08 -13.24
N GLN A 22 -5.12 -11.76 -13.32
CA GLN A 22 -4.00 -11.01 -12.80
C GLN A 22 -4.17 -10.81 -11.30
N VAL A 23 -3.07 -10.47 -10.62
CA VAL A 23 -3.07 -10.21 -9.18
C VAL A 23 -2.23 -8.98 -8.86
N CYS A 24 -2.50 -8.38 -7.71
CA CYS A 24 -1.62 -7.40 -7.08
C CYS A 24 -1.20 -7.83 -5.68
N LEU A 25 -0.02 -7.41 -5.28
CA LEU A 25 0.56 -7.61 -3.96
C LEU A 25 0.72 -6.26 -3.28
N LEU A 26 0.18 -6.13 -2.07
CA LEU A 26 0.31 -4.94 -1.24
C LEU A 26 1.12 -5.32 0.00
N ALA A 27 2.31 -4.74 0.15
CA ALA A 27 3.18 -4.94 1.31
C ALA A 27 3.36 -3.63 2.07
N THR A 28 3.02 -3.63 3.36
CA THR A 28 3.35 -2.52 4.26
C THR A 28 4.71 -2.77 4.86
N LEU A 29 5.67 -1.90 4.58
CA LEU A 29 7.01 -1.96 5.14
C LEU A 29 7.21 -0.84 6.15
N ARG A 30 7.82 -1.13 7.29
CA ARG A 30 8.21 -0.14 8.29
C ARG A 30 9.72 0.06 8.25
N HIS A 31 10.17 1.29 8.04
CA HIS A 31 11.57 1.64 8.15
C HIS A 31 12.02 1.53 9.61
N LEU A 32 13.11 0.81 9.87
CA LEU A 32 13.51 0.46 11.24
C LEU A 32 13.97 1.69 12.05
N VAL A 33 14.63 2.66 11.41
CA VAL A 33 15.17 3.84 12.08
C VAL A 33 14.09 4.89 12.31
N THR A 34 13.40 5.33 11.26
CA THR A 34 12.40 6.42 11.37
C THR A 34 11.04 5.92 11.85
N ARG A 35 10.82 4.61 11.93
CA ARG A 35 9.53 3.96 12.25
C ARG A 35 8.38 4.29 11.29
N GLN A 36 8.64 5.06 10.24
CA GLN A 36 7.66 5.40 9.21
C GLN A 36 7.30 4.18 8.36
N CYS A 37 6.04 4.10 7.95
CA CYS A 37 5.56 3.05 7.07
C CYS A 37 5.53 3.52 5.62
N ILE A 38 5.80 2.60 4.70
CA ILE A 38 5.69 2.77 3.25
C ILE A 38 4.79 1.65 2.74
N LEU A 39 3.87 1.97 1.84
CA LEU A 39 3.06 0.98 1.14
C LEU A 39 3.71 0.66 -0.20
N VAL A 40 4.17 -0.57 -0.38
CA VAL A 40 4.73 -1.06 -1.64
C VAL A 40 3.69 -1.91 -2.34
N VAL A 41 3.40 -1.59 -3.59
CA VAL A 41 2.42 -2.29 -4.41
C VAL A 41 3.09 -2.83 -5.64
N VAL A 42 2.89 -4.11 -5.91
CA VAL A 42 3.38 -4.76 -7.12
C VAL A 42 2.20 -5.35 -7.88
N THR A 43 2.11 -5.09 -9.18
CA THR A 43 1.06 -5.65 -10.03
C THR A 43 1.59 -6.08 -11.39
N HIS A 44 0.81 -6.91 -12.09
CA HIS A 44 0.99 -7.20 -13.50
C HIS A 44 -0.39 -7.15 -14.15
N LEU A 45 -0.67 -6.13 -14.97
CA LEU A 45 -1.98 -5.92 -15.56
C LEU A 45 -2.17 -6.75 -16.83
N LYS A 46 -3.41 -6.80 -17.32
CA LYS A 46 -3.79 -7.57 -18.51
C LYS A 46 -2.92 -7.20 -19.72
N ALA A 47 -2.22 -8.21 -20.25
CA ALA A 47 -1.36 -8.08 -21.43
C ALA A 47 -2.14 -7.93 -22.75
N GLN A 48 -1.40 -7.68 -23.84
CA GLN A 48 -1.85 -7.46 -25.22
C GLN A 48 -2.66 -6.17 -25.40
N GLN A 49 -2.29 -5.41 -26.44
CA GLN A 49 -2.91 -4.13 -26.78
C GLN A 49 -4.09 -4.34 -27.73
N ASN A 50 -5.29 -4.44 -27.18
CA ASN A 50 -6.55 -4.39 -27.92
C ASN A 50 -7.63 -3.72 -27.05
N GLU A 51 -8.73 -3.31 -27.66
CA GLU A 51 -9.80 -2.54 -27.00
C GLU A 51 -10.43 -3.28 -25.81
N VAL A 52 -10.57 -4.61 -25.90
CA VAL A 52 -11.16 -5.43 -24.82
C VAL A 52 -10.22 -5.46 -23.62
N ASN A 53 -8.93 -5.69 -23.86
CA ASN A 53 -7.92 -5.75 -22.80
C ASN A 53 -7.63 -4.38 -22.20
N GLU A 54 -7.76 -3.29 -22.96
CA GLU A 54 -7.66 -1.93 -22.42
C GLU A 54 -8.78 -1.66 -21.40
N LYS A 55 -10.02 -2.05 -21.70
CA LYS A 55 -11.14 -1.96 -20.73
C LYS A 55 -10.86 -2.77 -19.47
N ILE A 56 -10.26 -3.96 -19.60
CA ILE A 56 -9.85 -4.79 -18.46
C ILE A 56 -8.75 -4.08 -17.64
N ARG A 57 -7.71 -3.52 -18.28
CA ARG A 57 -6.65 -2.78 -17.60
C ARG A 57 -7.18 -1.59 -16.83
N ILE A 58 -8.09 -0.80 -17.41
CA ILE A 58 -8.72 0.34 -16.73
C ILE A 58 -9.46 -0.13 -15.47
N ALA A 59 -10.26 -1.18 -15.56
CA ALA A 59 -10.96 -1.74 -14.41
C ALA A 59 -9.99 -2.26 -13.32
N GLN A 60 -8.91 -2.93 -13.73
CA GLN A 60 -7.86 -3.38 -12.81
C GLN A 60 -7.14 -2.21 -12.12
N VAL A 61 -6.85 -1.12 -12.83
CA VAL A 61 -6.25 0.10 -12.26
C VAL A 61 -7.20 0.74 -11.24
N GLN A 62 -8.48 0.86 -11.56
CA GLN A 62 -9.47 1.41 -10.64
C GLN A 62 -9.57 0.57 -9.35
N GLU A 63 -9.60 -0.76 -9.48
CA GLU A 63 -9.58 -1.67 -8.34
C GLU A 63 -8.28 -1.56 -7.53
N LEU A 64 -7.13 -1.47 -8.19
CA LEU A 64 -5.82 -1.27 -7.55
C LEU A 64 -5.79 0.01 -6.70
N LEU A 65 -6.22 1.14 -7.27
CA LEU A 65 -6.26 2.43 -6.58
C LEU A 65 -7.20 2.39 -5.37
N HIS A 66 -8.34 1.71 -5.49
CA HIS A 66 -9.24 1.51 -4.36
C HIS A 66 -8.56 0.74 -3.22
N HIS A 67 -7.86 -0.37 -3.52
CA HIS A 67 -7.14 -1.14 -2.50
C HIS A 67 -5.99 -0.36 -1.86
N ILE A 68 -5.23 0.41 -2.66
CA ILE A 68 -4.18 1.31 -2.15
C ILE A 68 -4.77 2.28 -1.14
N GLN A 69 -5.86 2.96 -1.50
CA GLN A 69 -6.49 3.96 -0.64
C GLN A 69 -6.97 3.33 0.67
N GLN A 70 -7.66 2.19 0.62
CA GLN A 70 -8.11 1.45 1.82
C GLN A 70 -6.94 1.09 2.73
N GLN A 71 -5.84 0.60 2.16
CA GLN A 71 -4.66 0.21 2.92
C GLN A 71 -3.93 1.42 3.52
N GLN A 72 -3.82 2.53 2.79
CA GLN A 72 -3.28 3.79 3.32
C GLN A 72 -4.09 4.30 4.52
N PHE A 73 -5.43 4.28 4.44
CA PHE A 73 -6.30 4.63 5.56
C PHE A 73 -6.09 3.70 6.76
N ALA A 74 -6.00 2.38 6.53
CA ALA A 74 -5.76 1.42 7.59
C ALA A 74 -4.43 1.64 8.32
N ILE A 75 -3.37 2.00 7.56
CA ILE A 75 -2.05 2.33 8.13
C ILE A 75 -2.15 3.62 8.95
N ALA A 76 -2.69 4.71 8.39
CA ALA A 76 -2.83 5.99 9.08
C ALA A 76 -3.62 5.85 10.39
N LYS A 77 -4.75 5.13 10.36
CA LYS A 77 -5.57 4.87 11.55
C LYS A 77 -4.79 4.13 12.65
N ARG A 78 -4.00 3.11 12.28
CA ARG A 78 -3.15 2.38 13.24
C ARG A 78 -2.05 3.27 13.82
N THR A 79 -1.43 4.13 13.02
CA THR A 79 -0.41 5.09 13.47
C THR A 79 -0.99 6.05 14.51
N ILE A 80 -2.16 6.65 14.23
CA ILE A 80 -2.85 7.55 15.17
C ILE A 80 -3.17 6.82 16.48
N GLN A 81 -3.63 5.57 16.42
CA GLN A 81 -3.92 4.77 17.63
C GLN A 81 -2.65 4.49 18.45
N GLN A 82 -1.52 4.20 17.81
CA GLN A 82 -0.24 3.98 18.49
C GLN A 82 0.28 5.27 19.16
N GLN A 83 0.17 6.42 18.47
CA GLN A 83 0.54 7.72 19.02
C GLN A 83 -0.33 8.08 20.24
N LYS A 84 -1.65 7.91 20.16
CA LYS A 84 -2.57 8.18 21.28
C LYS A 84 -2.24 7.35 22.53
N ARG A 85 -1.91 6.06 22.36
CA ARG A 85 -1.49 5.19 23.47
C ARG A 85 -0.18 5.65 24.12
N SER A 86 0.78 6.09 23.31
CA SER A 86 2.08 6.58 23.81
C SER A 86 1.92 7.91 24.56
N ARG A 87 1.03 8.80 24.09
CA ARG A 87 0.69 10.06 24.79
C ARG A 87 0.02 9.83 26.14
N ALA A 88 -0.86 8.84 26.25
CA ALA A 88 -1.51 8.49 27.51
C ALA A 88 -0.50 8.03 28.59
N LEU A 89 0.74 7.68 28.20
CA LEU A 89 1.84 7.30 29.08
C LEU A 89 2.78 8.47 29.45
N GLY A 90 2.47 9.71 29.05
CA GLY A 90 3.17 10.92 29.54
C GLY A 90 4.27 11.49 28.62
N GLU A 91 4.41 11.00 27.39
CA GLU A 91 5.30 11.59 26.37
C GLU A 91 4.49 12.54 25.46
N GLY A 92 4.53 13.87 25.69
CA GLY A 92 3.93 14.91 24.81
C GLY A 92 4.64 15.02 23.44
N SER A 93 4.23 15.79 22.42
CA SER A 93 3.24 16.85 22.15
C SER A 93 3.03 16.97 20.61
N GLU A 94 2.03 17.76 20.20
CA GLU A 94 1.70 18.33 18.88
C GLU A 94 0.84 17.54 17.87
N ASN A 95 -0.14 18.25 17.30
CA ASN A 95 -1.09 17.77 16.31
C ASN A 95 -0.38 17.48 14.98
N GLU A 96 -0.05 16.22 14.74
CA GLU A 96 0.25 15.76 13.39
C GLU A 96 -0.89 14.82 12.97
N GLU A 97 -1.64 15.22 11.94
CA GLU A 97 -2.33 14.24 11.10
C GLU A 97 -1.30 13.17 10.76
N ALA A 98 -1.59 11.89 11.05
CA ALA A 98 -0.69 10.84 10.65
C ALA A 98 -0.59 10.90 9.12
N PRO A 99 0.59 11.22 8.56
CA PRO A 99 0.70 11.36 7.12
C PRO A 99 0.33 10.03 6.50
N PHE A 100 -0.48 10.07 5.43
CA PHE A 100 -0.69 8.88 4.62
C PHE A 100 0.69 8.33 4.23
N PRO A 101 0.91 7.01 4.39
CA PRO A 101 2.21 6.45 4.06
C PRO A 101 2.47 6.70 2.57
N PRO A 102 3.70 7.06 2.18
CA PRO A 102 4.07 7.12 0.77
C PRO A 102 3.82 5.76 0.13
N VAL A 103 3.38 5.81 -1.13
CA VAL A 103 3.07 4.61 -1.92
C VAL A 103 4.09 4.50 -3.04
N ILE A 104 4.68 3.31 -3.17
CA ILE A 104 5.50 2.93 -4.32
C ILE A 104 4.68 1.90 -5.09
N ILE A 105 4.32 2.23 -6.33
CA ILE A 105 3.63 1.31 -7.23
C ILE A 105 4.63 0.88 -8.29
N ALA A 106 4.87 -0.41 -8.39
CA ALA A 106 5.71 -1.03 -9.40
C ALA A 106 4.94 -2.13 -10.10
N GLY A 107 5.29 -2.43 -11.34
CA GLY A 107 4.61 -3.47 -12.07
C GLY A 107 4.78 -3.34 -13.57
N ASP A 108 4.31 -4.38 -14.26
CA ASP A 108 4.09 -4.31 -15.69
C ASP A 108 2.62 -3.90 -15.93
N PHE A 109 2.45 -2.67 -16.41
CA PHE A 109 1.14 -2.10 -16.65
C PHE A 109 0.57 -2.48 -18.02
N ASN A 110 1.39 -3.01 -18.93
CA ASN A 110 0.99 -3.38 -20.30
C ASN A 110 0.19 -2.27 -21.03
N ALA A 111 0.44 -1.00 -20.69
CA ALA A 111 -0.22 0.19 -21.22
C ALA A 111 0.68 0.86 -22.26
#